data_AF-A0A7S4B554-F1
#
_entry.id   AF-A0A7S4B554-F1
#
_cell.length_a   1.000
_cell.length_b   1.000
_cell.length_c   1.000
_cell.angle_alpha   90.00
_cell.angle_beta   90.00
_cell.angle_gamma   90.00
#
_symmetry.space_group_name_H-M   'P 1'
#
loop_
_entity.id
_entity.type
_entity.pdbx_description
1 polymer ?
#
loop_
_entity_poly.entity_id
_entity_poly.type
_entity_poly.pdbx_seq_one_letter_code
_entity_poly.pdbx_strand_id
1 'polypeptide(L)'
;MYNGIGLATVRGSGTNGYVTRNLSFVTKTREKQQKTVFRADFAGDGAPRKANTDIIQHNRKREVELKVAQLQEALEEQGLNEADIEKRVAEMRRKLLDKLPKEPTKSSSDVKRTGETHADAAAKEQENYALKDALGISSAYVGGSAFDRELQEKKRQERLAEKAAEEAEKEELLSLLEKEKEREERRRRKEERRREKEEKKREKQSSKRSRRE
;
A
#
# COMPACT_ATOMS: atom_id res chain seq x y z
N MET A 1 -57.67 -2.30 33.48
CA MET A 1 -56.28 -2.45 32.98
C MET A 1 -56.30 -2.47 31.47
N TYR A 2 -55.46 -1.67 30.82
CA TYR A 2 -55.36 -1.62 29.36
C TYR A 2 -54.01 -2.23 28.94
N ASN A 3 -54.02 -3.25 28.08
CA ASN A 3 -52.83 -3.99 27.64
C ASN A 3 -51.95 -4.54 28.78
N GLY A 4 -52.54 -4.90 29.92
CA GLY A 4 -51.82 -5.40 31.09
C GLY A 4 -50.95 -4.36 31.82
N ILE A 5 -51.10 -3.07 31.50
CA ILE A 5 -50.32 -1.97 32.08
C ILE A 5 -51.26 -1.08 32.91
N GLY A 6 -50.77 -0.60 34.07
CA GLY A 6 -51.48 0.30 34.97
C GLY A 6 -52.16 -0.39 36.17
N LEU A 7 -52.97 0.37 36.91
CA LEU A 7 -53.68 -0.12 38.09
C LEU A 7 -55.01 -0.79 37.71
N ALA A 8 -55.45 -1.78 38.50
CA ALA A 8 -56.76 -2.41 38.35
C ALA A 8 -57.89 -1.44 38.73
N THR A 9 -57.71 -0.74 39.85
CA THR A 9 -58.59 0.32 40.32
C THR A 9 -57.74 1.47 40.85
N VAL A 10 -58.23 2.70 40.71
CA VAL A 10 -57.54 3.91 41.19
C VAL A 10 -57.77 4.12 42.70
N ARG A 11 -58.86 3.55 43.24
CA ARG A 11 -59.25 3.65 44.65
C ARG A 11 -58.20 3.00 45.56
N GLY A 12 -57.73 3.73 46.56
CA GLY A 12 -56.70 3.28 47.49
C GLY A 12 -55.25 3.50 47.02
N SER A 13 -55.03 3.92 45.77
CA SER A 13 -53.68 4.18 45.25
C SER A 13 -53.15 5.58 45.60
N GLY A 14 -54.01 6.49 46.08
CA GLY A 14 -53.63 7.88 46.39
C GLY A 14 -53.22 8.72 45.17
N THR A 15 -53.44 8.23 43.95
CA THR A 15 -53.12 8.94 42.70
C THR A 15 -54.33 8.95 41.76
N ASN A 16 -54.25 9.72 40.68
CA ASN A 16 -55.32 9.79 39.67
C ASN A 16 -55.32 8.58 38.70
N GLY A 17 -54.39 7.64 38.84
CA GLY A 17 -54.30 6.46 37.97
C GLY A 17 -53.83 6.74 36.53
N TYR A 18 -53.24 7.92 36.28
CA TYR A 18 -52.76 8.30 34.95
C TYR A 18 -51.46 7.58 34.61
N VAL A 19 -51.45 6.86 33.48
CA VAL A 19 -50.31 6.05 33.03
C VAL A 19 -49.77 6.63 31.72
N THR A 20 -48.49 6.99 31.71
CA THR A 20 -47.78 7.46 30.51
C THR A 20 -46.87 6.38 29.96
N ARG A 21 -46.64 6.43 28.64
CA ARG A 21 -45.61 5.59 28.01
C ARG A 21 -44.21 6.12 28.36
N ASN A 22 -43.25 5.23 28.60
CA ASN A 22 -41.86 5.61 28.76
C ASN A 22 -41.25 6.02 27.40
N LEU A 23 -40.85 7.28 27.25
CA LEU A 23 -40.25 7.81 26.02
C LEU A 23 -38.81 7.34 25.81
N SER A 24 -38.11 6.99 26.88
CA SER A 24 -36.69 6.57 26.87
C SER A 24 -36.53 5.06 26.63
N PHE A 25 -37.60 4.29 26.68
CA PHE A 25 -37.55 2.86 26.41
C PHE A 25 -37.38 2.59 24.91
N VAL A 26 -36.20 2.14 24.52
CA VAL A 26 -35.91 1.72 23.14
C VAL A 26 -36.36 0.28 22.94
N THR A 27 -37.27 0.04 22.01
CA THR A 27 -37.74 -1.30 21.69
C THR A 27 -36.67 -2.09 20.93
N LYS A 28 -36.56 -3.40 21.20
CA LYS A 28 -35.60 -4.32 20.53
C LYS A 28 -35.68 -4.28 19.00
N THR A 29 -36.85 -3.93 18.43
CA THR A 29 -37.06 -3.77 16.99
C THR A 29 -36.31 -2.57 16.44
N ARG A 30 -36.25 -1.46 17.19
CA ARG A 30 -35.53 -0.24 16.80
C ARG A 30 -34.01 -0.41 16.89
N GLU A 31 -33.52 -1.19 17.85
CA GLU A 31 -32.09 -1.56 17.93
C GLU A 31 -31.62 -2.36 16.71
N LYS A 32 -32.44 -3.31 16.22
CA LYS A 32 -32.14 -4.08 15.01
C LYS A 32 -32.12 -3.20 13.75
N GLN A 33 -33.03 -2.24 13.64
CA GLN A 33 -33.04 -1.28 12.54
C GLN A 33 -31.79 -0.37 12.58
N GLN A 34 -31.41 0.17 13.74
CA GLN A 34 -30.19 0.99 13.83
C GLN A 34 -28.93 0.20 13.46
N LYS A 35 -28.80 -1.06 13.90
CA LYS A 35 -27.67 -1.92 13.53
C LYS A 35 -27.58 -2.23 12.05
N THR A 36 -28.71 -2.31 11.34
CA THR A 36 -28.70 -2.61 9.89
C THR A 36 -28.37 -1.38 9.05
N VAL A 37 -28.91 -0.21 9.42
CA VAL A 37 -28.64 1.06 8.73
C VAL A 37 -27.17 1.48 8.92
N PHE A 38 -26.65 1.38 10.14
CA PHE A 38 -25.24 1.69 10.44
C PHE A 38 -24.27 0.70 9.78
N ARG A 39 -24.71 -0.52 9.45
CA ARG A 39 -23.88 -1.48 8.72
C ARG A 39 -23.93 -1.25 7.21
N ALA A 40 -25.04 -0.77 6.68
CA ALA A 40 -25.21 -0.47 5.25
C ALA A 40 -24.44 0.80 4.85
N ASP A 41 -24.46 1.85 5.67
CA ASP A 41 -23.78 3.11 5.37
C ASP A 41 -22.24 2.99 5.44
N PHE A 42 -21.72 2.04 6.22
CA PHE A 42 -20.29 1.68 6.28
C PHE A 42 -19.93 0.48 5.40
N ALA A 43 -20.91 -0.16 4.76
CA ALA A 43 -20.68 -1.18 3.73
C ALA A 43 -20.58 -0.57 2.32
N GLY A 44 -20.78 0.75 2.18
CA GLY A 44 -20.18 1.48 1.08
C GLY A 44 -18.67 1.48 1.26
N ASP A 45 -17.94 0.98 0.27
CA ASP A 45 -16.47 0.93 0.22
C ASP A 45 -15.87 2.20 0.86
N GLY A 46 -15.43 2.11 2.12
CA GLY A 46 -14.90 3.24 2.90
C GLY A 46 -13.57 3.78 2.35
N ALA A 47 -13.24 3.40 1.12
CA ALA A 47 -12.13 3.90 0.37
C ALA A 47 -12.32 5.41 0.09
N PRO A 48 -11.25 6.22 0.28
CA PRO A 48 -11.28 7.59 -0.17
C PRO A 48 -11.56 7.62 -1.69
N ARG A 49 -12.45 8.52 -2.10
CA ARG A 49 -12.76 8.70 -3.54
C ARG A 49 -11.48 9.04 -4.29
N LYS A 50 -11.21 8.29 -5.37
CA LYS A 50 -10.06 8.54 -6.24
C LYS A 50 -10.17 9.89 -6.92
N ALA A 51 -9.02 10.50 -7.20
CA ALA A 51 -8.97 11.72 -7.98
C ALA A 51 -9.41 11.43 -9.43
N ASN A 52 -10.15 12.36 -10.04
CA ASN A 52 -10.50 12.28 -11.44
C ASN A 52 -9.47 13.07 -12.27
N THR A 53 -8.77 12.39 -13.17
CA THR A 53 -7.75 12.97 -14.04
C THR A 53 -8.31 14.07 -14.94
N ASP A 54 -9.55 13.93 -15.39
CA ASP A 54 -10.18 14.87 -16.33
C ASP A 54 -10.42 16.22 -15.65
N ILE A 55 -10.81 16.19 -14.38
CA ILE A 55 -11.03 17.41 -13.58
C ILE A 55 -9.69 18.11 -13.32
N ILE A 56 -8.63 17.36 -13.03
CA ILE A 56 -7.28 17.93 -12.85
C ILE A 56 -6.80 18.58 -14.15
N GLN A 57 -6.96 17.90 -15.29
CA GLN A 57 -6.57 18.44 -16.60
C GLN A 57 -7.40 19.67 -16.98
N HIS A 58 -8.70 19.65 -16.67
CA HIS A 58 -9.59 20.78 -16.90
C HIS A 58 -9.17 21.99 -16.07
N ASN A 59 -8.88 21.81 -14.78
CA ASN A 59 -8.39 22.88 -13.92
C ASN A 59 -7.10 23.49 -14.45
N ARG A 60 -6.13 22.66 -14.86
CA ARG A 60 -4.87 23.14 -15.48
C ARG A 60 -5.10 23.96 -16.74
N LYS A 61 -6.01 23.54 -17.62
CA LYS A 61 -6.38 24.32 -18.82
C LYS A 61 -7.09 25.62 -18.43
N ARG A 62 -7.97 25.57 -17.43
CA ARG A 62 -8.65 26.75 -16.89
C ARG A 62 -7.66 27.76 -16.32
N GLU A 63 -6.60 27.33 -15.63
CA GLU A 63 -5.55 28.23 -15.15
C GLU A 63 -4.83 28.96 -16.28
N VAL A 64 -4.61 28.29 -17.43
CA VAL A 64 -4.05 28.94 -18.62
C VAL A 64 -5.01 30.01 -19.13
N GLU A 65 -6.28 29.67 -19.32
CA GLU A 65 -7.28 30.63 -19.80
C GLU A 65 -7.49 31.80 -18.85
N LEU A 66 -7.43 31.57 -17.53
CA LEU A 66 -7.48 32.66 -16.54
C LEU A 66 -6.31 33.63 -16.69
N LYS A 67 -5.09 33.14 -16.88
CA LYS A 67 -3.92 33.99 -17.12
C LYS A 67 -4.07 34.77 -18.43
N VAL A 68 -4.55 34.10 -19.48
CA VAL A 68 -4.83 34.71 -20.78
C VAL A 68 -5.86 35.85 -20.66
N ALA A 69 -6.95 35.62 -19.93
CA ALA A 69 -7.95 36.64 -19.66
C ALA A 69 -7.39 37.83 -18.85
N GLN A 70 -6.57 37.56 -17.82
CA GLN A 70 -5.90 38.63 -17.05
C GLN A 70 -4.97 39.48 -17.91
N LEU A 71 -4.23 38.88 -18.84
CA LEU A 71 -3.38 39.64 -19.76
C LEU A 71 -4.24 40.49 -20.71
N GLN A 72 -5.33 39.91 -21.23
CA GLN A 72 -6.23 40.64 -22.11
C GLN A 72 -6.76 41.90 -21.42
N GLU A 73 -7.31 41.76 -20.21
CA GLU A 73 -7.80 42.88 -19.39
C GLU A 73 -6.72 43.95 -19.16
N ALA A 74 -5.49 43.53 -18.82
CA ALA A 74 -4.37 44.46 -18.63
C ALA A 74 -3.94 45.21 -19.91
N LEU A 75 -4.09 44.59 -21.10
CA LEU A 75 -3.76 45.24 -22.37
C LEU A 75 -4.90 46.17 -22.84
N GLU A 76 -6.14 45.84 -22.52
CA GLU A 76 -7.31 46.69 -22.74
C GLU A 76 -7.23 47.96 -21.87
N GLU A 77 -6.86 47.84 -20.59
CA GLU A 77 -6.62 48.98 -19.70
C GLU A 77 -5.49 49.91 -20.20
N GLN A 78 -4.50 49.35 -20.92
CA GLN A 78 -3.42 50.11 -21.54
C GLN A 78 -3.85 50.82 -22.84
N GLY A 79 -5.07 50.60 -23.34
CA GLY A 79 -5.60 51.23 -24.54
C GLY A 79 -4.95 50.75 -25.84
N LEU A 80 -4.47 49.50 -25.88
CA LEU A 80 -3.92 48.90 -27.10
C LEU A 80 -5.02 48.57 -28.12
N ASN A 81 -4.65 48.52 -29.40
CA ASN A 81 -5.56 48.10 -30.46
C ASN A 81 -5.93 46.61 -30.34
N GLU A 82 -7.19 46.28 -30.61
CA GLU A 82 -7.74 44.92 -30.52
C GLU A 82 -6.90 43.88 -31.30
N ALA A 83 -6.44 44.22 -32.51
CA ALA A 83 -5.63 43.33 -33.34
C ALA A 83 -4.25 42.99 -32.72
N ASP A 84 -3.69 43.89 -31.92
CA ASP A 84 -2.41 43.66 -31.24
C ASP A 84 -2.62 42.89 -29.92
N ILE A 85 -3.75 43.12 -29.25
CA ILE A 85 -4.18 42.35 -28.08
C ILE A 85 -4.35 40.88 -28.47
N GLU A 86 -5.11 40.58 -29.54
CA GLU A 86 -5.34 39.20 -30.00
C GLU A 86 -4.04 38.45 -30.31
N LYS A 87 -3.08 39.11 -30.98
CA LYS A 87 -1.77 38.50 -31.27
C LYS A 87 -1.02 38.15 -29.99
N ARG A 88 -0.92 39.08 -29.05
CA ARG A 88 -0.21 38.87 -27.77
C ARG A 88 -0.87 37.80 -26.90
N VAL A 89 -2.20 37.79 -26.85
CA VAL A 89 -3.01 36.78 -26.15
C VAL A 89 -2.82 35.40 -26.79
N ALA A 90 -2.86 35.29 -28.13
CA ALA A 90 -2.66 34.04 -28.84
C ALA A 90 -1.23 33.47 -28.64
N GLU A 91 -0.22 34.33 -28.71
CA GLU A 91 1.16 33.94 -28.41
C GLU A 91 1.31 33.45 -26.97
N MET A 92 0.70 34.16 -26.01
CA MET A 92 0.79 33.81 -24.60
C MET A 92 0.05 32.50 -24.30
N ARG A 93 -1.13 32.29 -24.87
CA ARG A 93 -1.88 31.03 -24.80
C ARG A 93 -1.02 29.86 -25.31
N ARG A 94 -0.39 29.99 -26.49
CA ARG A 94 0.53 28.96 -27.03
C ARG A 94 1.69 28.69 -26.08
N LYS A 95 2.38 29.74 -25.62
CA LYS A 95 3.52 29.62 -24.68
C LYS A 95 3.14 28.93 -23.37
N LEU A 96 1.94 29.20 -22.82
CA LEU A 96 1.48 28.56 -21.58
C LEU A 96 1.05 27.11 -21.77
N LEU A 97 0.40 26.79 -22.89
CA LEU A 97 0.05 25.41 -23.24
C LEU A 97 1.31 24.56 -23.47
N ASP A 98 2.33 25.10 -24.12
CA ASP A 98 3.60 24.41 -24.36
C ASP A 98 4.40 24.16 -23.06
N LYS A 99 4.29 25.08 -22.10
CA LYS A 99 4.91 24.95 -20.77
C LYS A 99 4.14 24.04 -19.82
N LEU A 100 2.89 23.70 -20.14
CA LEU A 100 2.06 22.87 -19.27
C LEU A 100 2.63 21.44 -19.26
N PRO A 101 3.11 20.93 -18.10
CA PRO A 101 3.68 19.59 -18.07
C PRO A 101 2.59 18.56 -18.36
N LYS A 102 2.86 17.66 -19.32
CA LYS A 102 1.97 16.55 -19.68
C LYS A 102 1.77 15.57 -18.52
N GLU A 103 2.73 15.48 -17.62
CA GLU A 103 2.66 14.66 -16.42
C GLU A 103 2.50 15.52 -15.15
N PRO A 104 1.79 15.03 -14.13
CA PRO A 104 1.83 15.65 -12.81
C PRO A 104 3.27 15.64 -12.29
N THR A 105 3.88 16.81 -12.19
CA THR A 105 5.17 16.95 -11.52
C THR A 105 5.01 16.51 -10.07
N LYS A 106 5.88 15.63 -9.60
CA LYS A 106 5.93 15.22 -8.18
C LYS A 106 6.25 16.47 -7.37
N SER A 107 5.24 17.09 -6.76
CA SER A 107 5.47 18.24 -5.89
C SER A 107 6.23 17.78 -4.66
N SER A 108 7.27 18.54 -4.31
CA SER A 108 8.02 18.37 -3.07
C SER A 108 7.10 18.39 -1.87
N SER A 109 7.52 17.69 -0.82
CA SER A 109 6.86 17.34 0.45
C SER A 109 6.19 18.46 1.28
N ASP A 110 6.02 19.66 0.75
CA ASP A 110 5.30 20.75 1.39
C ASP A 110 3.83 20.73 0.95
N VAL A 111 3.03 19.95 1.68
CA VAL A 111 1.58 19.79 1.46
C VAL A 111 0.83 21.06 1.86
N LYS A 112 1.00 22.13 1.09
CA LYS A 112 0.04 23.22 1.09
C LYS A 112 -1.17 22.75 0.31
N ARG A 113 -2.31 22.59 0.99
CA ARG A 113 -3.59 22.36 0.32
C ARG A 113 -3.79 23.44 -0.73
N THR A 114 -3.89 23.01 -1.99
CA THR A 114 -4.04 23.91 -3.13
C THR A 114 -5.45 24.52 -3.17
N GLY A 115 -6.38 23.93 -2.42
CA GLY A 115 -7.82 24.23 -2.51
C GLY A 115 -8.52 23.40 -3.58
N GLU A 116 -7.77 22.72 -4.45
CA GLU A 116 -8.31 21.83 -5.47
C GLU A 116 -8.48 20.42 -4.91
N THR A 117 -9.74 20.03 -4.68
CA THR A 117 -10.10 18.74 -4.05
C THR A 117 -9.51 17.52 -4.76
N HIS A 118 -9.50 17.51 -6.09
CA HIS A 118 -8.98 16.39 -6.86
C HIS A 118 -7.45 16.36 -6.93
N ALA A 119 -6.79 17.52 -7.02
CA ALA A 119 -5.33 17.58 -6.99
C ALA A 119 -4.80 17.17 -5.60
N ASP A 120 -5.43 17.67 -4.52
CA ASP A 120 -5.11 17.29 -3.15
C ASP A 120 -5.36 15.78 -2.92
N ALA A 121 -6.41 15.20 -3.52
CA ALA A 121 -6.68 13.76 -3.44
C ALA A 121 -5.61 12.92 -4.17
N ALA A 122 -5.16 13.36 -5.36
CA ALA A 122 -4.11 12.69 -6.11
C ALA A 122 -2.76 12.74 -5.36
N ALA A 123 -2.41 13.88 -4.76
CA ALA A 123 -1.22 14.01 -3.92
C ALA A 123 -1.27 13.08 -2.71
N LYS A 124 -2.41 13.04 -2.00
CA LYS A 124 -2.62 12.10 -0.89
C LYS A 124 -2.56 10.64 -1.31
N GLU A 125 -3.03 10.29 -2.49
CA GLU A 125 -2.94 8.91 -3.00
C GLU A 125 -1.47 8.50 -3.20
N GLN A 126 -0.64 9.41 -3.74
CA GLN A 126 0.80 9.20 -3.88
C GLN A 126 1.52 9.10 -2.52
N GLU A 127 1.18 9.96 -1.56
CA GLU A 127 1.71 9.90 -0.20
C GLU A 127 1.34 8.58 0.49
N ASN A 128 0.07 8.18 0.40
CA ASN A 128 -0.40 6.92 0.95
C ASN A 128 0.28 5.72 0.28
N TYR A 129 0.55 5.80 -1.02
CA TYR A 129 1.31 4.76 -1.73
C TYR A 129 2.75 4.67 -1.22
N ALA A 130 3.45 5.80 -1.10
CA ALA A 130 4.81 5.85 -0.57
C ALA A 130 4.87 5.35 0.88
N LEU A 131 3.88 5.71 1.70
CA LEU A 131 3.76 5.24 3.08
C LEU A 131 3.51 3.73 3.14
N LYS A 132 2.62 3.18 2.29
CA LYS A 132 2.37 1.73 2.19
C LYS A 132 3.63 0.96 1.82
N ASP A 133 4.38 1.46 0.84
CA ASP A 133 5.64 0.86 0.41
C ASP A 133 6.68 0.88 1.53
N ALA A 134 6.85 2.03 2.20
CA ALA A 134 7.76 2.18 3.33
C ALA A 134 7.42 1.26 4.52
N LEU A 135 6.12 1.00 4.76
CA LEU A 135 5.65 0.07 5.79
C LEU A 135 5.69 -1.41 5.34
N GLY A 136 6.06 -1.69 4.09
CA GLY A 136 6.05 -3.05 3.54
C GLY A 136 4.64 -3.65 3.40
N ILE A 137 3.62 -2.81 3.26
CA ILE A 137 2.25 -3.26 3.03
C ILE A 137 2.11 -3.61 1.55
N SER A 138 1.72 -4.85 1.25
CA SER A 138 1.57 -5.29 -0.13
C SER A 138 0.51 -4.49 -0.88
N SER A 139 0.72 -4.29 -2.20
CA SER A 139 -0.27 -3.65 -3.07
C SER A 139 -1.59 -4.43 -3.16
N ALA A 140 -1.52 -5.75 -2.96
CA ALA A 140 -2.67 -6.65 -2.89
C ALA A 140 -3.38 -6.65 -1.51
N TYR A 141 -2.95 -5.81 -0.56
CA TYR A 141 -3.56 -5.75 0.76
C TYR A 141 -4.97 -5.16 0.70
N VAL A 142 -5.96 -5.97 1.09
CA VAL A 142 -7.36 -5.57 1.21
C VAL A 142 -7.68 -5.25 2.68
N GLY A 143 -8.20 -4.06 2.94
CA GLY A 143 -8.65 -3.65 4.26
C GLY A 143 -9.70 -4.62 4.80
N GLY A 144 -9.60 -5.00 6.08
CA GLY A 144 -10.51 -5.96 6.70
C GLY A 144 -10.12 -7.43 6.54
N SER A 145 -9.18 -7.76 5.64
CA SER A 145 -8.63 -9.13 5.52
C SER A 145 -7.93 -9.62 6.80
N ALA A 146 -7.59 -8.71 7.71
CA ALA A 146 -7.07 -9.04 9.03
C ALA A 146 -8.13 -9.60 10.00
N PHE A 147 -9.43 -9.46 9.72
CA PHE A 147 -10.49 -10.01 10.56
C PHE A 147 -11.05 -11.34 9.99
N ASP A 148 -10.65 -11.70 8.78
CA ASP A 148 -11.11 -12.91 8.11
C ASP A 148 -10.27 -14.11 8.55
N ARG A 149 -10.81 -14.91 9.45
CA ARG A 149 -10.10 -15.99 10.14
C ARG A 149 -9.60 -17.06 9.17
N GLU A 150 -10.41 -17.43 8.18
CA GLU A 150 -10.05 -18.45 7.20
C GLU A 150 -8.88 -17.98 6.32
N LEU A 151 -8.92 -16.71 5.89
CA LEU A 151 -7.87 -16.11 5.07
C LEU A 151 -6.56 -15.98 5.86
N GLN A 152 -6.63 -15.67 7.16
CA GLN A 152 -5.45 -15.67 8.03
C GLN A 152 -4.86 -17.06 8.26
N GLU A 153 -5.70 -18.07 8.46
CA GLU A 153 -5.25 -19.45 8.64
C GLU A 153 -4.55 -19.95 7.37
N LYS A 154 -5.10 -19.67 6.18
CA LYS A 154 -4.46 -19.96 4.89
C LYS A 154 -3.09 -19.28 4.75
N LYS A 155 -3.00 -17.96 4.98
CA LYS A 155 -1.72 -17.22 4.93
C LYS A 155 -0.69 -17.75 5.93
N ARG A 156 -1.14 -18.23 7.10
CA ARG A 156 -0.25 -18.84 8.09
C ARG A 156 0.26 -20.19 7.59
N GLN A 157 -0.60 -21.03 7.02
CA GLN A 157 -0.20 -22.31 6.43
C GLN A 157 0.76 -22.12 5.27
N GLU A 158 0.49 -21.18 4.36
CA GLU A 158 1.40 -20.83 3.25
C GLU A 158 2.78 -20.42 3.76
N ARG A 159 2.85 -19.54 4.76
CA ARG A 159 4.12 -19.11 5.35
C ARG A 159 4.88 -20.26 6.03
N LEU A 160 4.17 -21.21 6.65
CA LEU A 160 4.79 -22.39 7.25
C LEU A 160 5.32 -23.35 6.18
N ALA A 161 4.57 -23.55 5.10
CA ALA A 161 4.98 -24.38 3.97
C ALA A 161 6.20 -23.79 3.24
N GLU A 162 6.21 -22.47 3.02
CA GLU A 162 7.32 -21.75 2.40
C GLU A 162 8.60 -21.88 3.25
N LYS A 163 8.50 -21.69 4.56
CA LYS A 163 9.64 -21.88 5.47
C LYS A 163 10.15 -23.34 5.49
N ALA A 164 9.25 -24.30 5.52
CA ALA A 164 9.62 -25.72 5.48
C ALA A 164 10.33 -26.09 4.17
N ALA A 165 9.88 -25.52 3.03
CA ALA A 165 10.53 -25.70 1.74
C ALA A 165 11.93 -25.05 1.72
N GLU A 166 12.06 -23.81 2.23
CA GLU A 166 13.34 -23.12 2.30
C GLU A 166 14.34 -23.83 3.24
N GLU A 167 13.87 -24.38 4.36
CA GLU A 167 14.68 -25.20 5.27
C GLU A 167 15.13 -26.51 4.61
N ALA A 168 14.23 -27.19 3.89
CA ALA A 168 14.58 -28.40 3.14
C ALA A 168 15.61 -28.12 2.04
N GLU A 169 15.47 -27.04 1.27
CA GLU A 169 16.45 -26.64 0.25
C GLU A 169 17.82 -26.33 0.88
N LYS A 170 17.85 -25.65 2.03
CA LYS A 170 19.09 -25.38 2.77
C LYS A 170 19.74 -26.66 3.28
N GLU A 171 18.98 -27.60 3.83
CA GLU A 171 19.49 -28.90 4.28
C GLU A 171 20.07 -29.71 3.11
N GLU A 172 19.38 -29.73 1.97
CA GLU A 172 19.88 -30.38 0.75
C GLU A 172 21.21 -29.75 0.30
N LEU A 173 21.29 -28.43 0.23
CA LEU A 173 22.50 -27.69 -0.14
C LEU A 173 23.66 -27.99 0.81
N LEU A 174 23.42 -27.99 2.12
CA LEU A 174 24.41 -28.32 3.14
C LEU A 174 24.90 -29.76 3.00
N SER A 175 24.00 -30.70 2.74
CA SER A 175 24.34 -32.12 2.54
C SER A 175 25.23 -32.33 1.29
N LEU A 176 25.00 -31.55 0.23
CA LEU A 176 25.80 -31.59 -0.99
C LEU A 176 27.21 -31.03 -0.74
N LEU A 177 27.30 -29.90 -0.04
CA LEU A 177 28.56 -29.29 0.36
C LEU A 177 29.40 -30.22 1.25
N GLU A 178 28.76 -30.92 2.19
CA GLU A 178 29.45 -31.88 3.06
C GLU A 178 30.01 -33.08 2.28
N LYS A 179 29.21 -33.64 1.37
CA LYS A 179 29.66 -34.71 0.45
C LYS A 179 30.80 -34.25 -0.45
N GLU A 180 30.80 -32.99 -0.89
CA GLU A 180 31.88 -32.43 -1.71
C GLU A 180 33.18 -32.27 -0.90
N LYS A 181 33.09 -31.74 0.32
CA LYS A 181 34.24 -31.65 1.25
C LYS A 181 34.84 -33.02 1.56
N GLU A 182 34.01 -34.03 1.82
CA GLU A 182 34.48 -35.39 2.07
C GLU A 182 35.20 -35.97 0.83
N ARG A 183 34.65 -35.73 -0.38
CA ARG A 183 35.29 -36.13 -1.64
C ARG A 183 36.63 -35.43 -1.84
N GLU A 184 36.73 -34.15 -1.51
CA GLU A 184 37.98 -33.38 -1.61
C GLU A 184 39.02 -33.89 -0.60
N GLU A 185 38.63 -34.12 0.65
CA GLU A 185 39.54 -34.65 1.67
C GLU A 185 40.04 -36.05 1.28
N ARG A 186 39.15 -36.90 0.74
CA ARG A 186 39.54 -38.21 0.21
C ARG A 186 40.50 -38.11 -0.97
N ARG A 187 40.39 -37.08 -1.82
CA ARG A 187 41.35 -36.80 -2.90
C ARG A 187 42.70 -36.36 -2.32
N ARG A 188 42.72 -35.42 -1.36
CA ARG A 188 43.94 -34.96 -0.68
C ARG A 188 44.69 -36.11 0.00
N ARG A 189 43.99 -36.94 0.78
CA ARG A 189 44.58 -38.15 1.42
C ARG A 189 45.16 -39.13 0.39
N LYS A 190 44.53 -39.30 -0.77
CA LYS A 190 45.05 -40.15 -1.86
C LYS A 190 46.31 -39.55 -2.50
N GLU A 191 46.36 -38.23 -2.69
CA GLU A 191 47.53 -37.52 -3.22
C GLU A 191 48.70 -37.55 -2.26
N GLU A 192 48.50 -37.32 -0.95
CA GLU A 192 49.53 -37.46 0.07
C GLU A 192 50.12 -38.88 0.09
N ARG A 193 49.25 -39.90 0.09
CA ARG A 193 49.69 -41.31 -0.02
C ARG A 193 50.46 -41.60 -1.30
N ARG A 194 50.19 -40.90 -2.41
CA ARG A 194 50.96 -41.02 -3.66
C ARG A 194 52.33 -40.35 -3.53
N ARG A 195 52.39 -39.13 -2.99
CA ARG A 195 53.64 -38.38 -2.73
C ARG A 195 54.57 -39.17 -1.81
N GLU A 196 54.05 -39.71 -0.70
CA GLU A 196 54.85 -40.50 0.25
C GLU A 196 55.39 -41.80 -0.38
N LYS A 197 54.60 -42.45 -1.26
CA LYS A 197 55.05 -43.62 -2.02
C LYS A 197 56.14 -43.27 -3.05
N GLU A 198 56.04 -42.12 -3.70
CA GLU A 198 57.06 -41.64 -4.64
C GLU A 198 58.36 -41.27 -3.91
N GLU A 199 58.27 -40.64 -2.75
CA GLU A 199 59.42 -40.29 -1.91
C GLU A 199 60.15 -41.55 -1.42
N LYS A 200 59.42 -42.54 -0.88
CA LYS A 200 59.99 -43.85 -0.50
C LYS A 200 60.60 -44.59 -1.70
N LYS A 201 60.07 -44.42 -2.91
CA LYS A 201 60.68 -44.98 -4.13
C LYS A 201 61.98 -44.25 -4.50
N ARG A 202 62.02 -42.92 -4.38
CA ARG A 202 63.22 -42.09 -4.63
C ARG A 202 64.33 -42.43 -3.64
N GLU A 203 64.05 -42.58 -2.34
CA GLU A 203 65.04 -43.03 -1.33
C GLU A 203 65.56 -44.44 -1.62
N LYS A 204 64.68 -45.37 -2.01
CA LYS A 204 65.10 -46.72 -2.41
C LYS A 204 65.97 -46.72 -3.67
N GLN A 205 65.74 -45.77 -4.58
CA GLN A 205 66.59 -45.62 -5.77
C GLN A 205 67.93 -44.95 -5.43
N SER A 206 67.97 -43.94 -4.55
CA SER A 206 69.22 -43.30 -4.13
C SER A 206 70.12 -44.24 -3.33
N SER A 207 69.56 -45.00 -2.39
CA SER A 207 70.30 -46.02 -1.60
C SER A 207 70.79 -47.22 -2.44
N LYS A 208 70.09 -47.55 -3.53
CA LYS A 208 70.58 -48.53 -4.52
C LYS A 208 71.69 -47.97 -5.40
N ARG A 209 71.69 -46.65 -5.66
CA ARG A 209 72.72 -45.97 -6.46
C ARG A 209 74.02 -45.82 -5.64
N SER A 210 73.92 -45.51 -4.35
CA SER A 210 75.08 -45.41 -3.44
C SER A 210 75.73 -46.75 -3.05
N ARG A 211 75.11 -47.88 -3.40
CA ARG A 211 75.65 -49.23 -3.18
C ARG A 211 76.36 -49.80 -4.42
N ARG A 212 76.38 -49.05 -5.53
CA ARG A 212 76.93 -49.47 -6.82
C ARG A 212 78.18 -48.66 -7.24
N GLU A 213 78.57 -47.67 -6.45
CA GLU A 213 79.91 -47.05 -6.43
C GLU A 213 80.73 -47.69 -5.31
#